data_AF-A0A4D9DJ50-F1
#
_entry.id   AF-A0A4D9DJ50-F1
#
_cell.length_a   1.000
_cell.length_b   1.000
_cell.length_c   1.000
_cell.angle_alpha   90.00
_cell.angle_beta   90.00
_cell.angle_gamma   90.00
#
_symmetry.space_group_name_H-M   'P 1'
#
loop_
_entity.id
_entity.type
_entity.pdbx_description
1 polymer ?
#
loop_
_entity_poly.entity_id
_entity_poly.type
_entity_poly.pdbx_seq_one_letter_code
_entity_poly.pdbx_strand_id
1 'polypeptide(L)'
;MEEQKVSRPRVTFFQPRVNQVLVLFSLFNGSEVAVKRFLPKSHLSTVIIRDNTSVQRIQEIKVNHLEETRIKTSHFYEHLKKKFMSDQQKKISRWKKESDKFGKILELINQRTKNLVIASASLTMRKSQEGSQKTIPKKEATVMFEK
;
A
#
# COMPACT_ATOMS: atom_id res chain seq x y z
N MET A 1 47.45 -92.21 -15.45
CA MET A 1 47.19 -90.94 -16.15
C MET A 1 45.77 -90.55 -15.83
N GLU A 2 45.56 -89.59 -14.93
CA GLU A 2 44.23 -89.07 -14.57
C GLU A 2 43.85 -87.93 -15.52
N GLU A 3 42.72 -88.06 -16.20
CA GLU A 3 42.15 -86.99 -17.02
C GLU A 3 41.58 -85.87 -16.15
N GLN A 4 42.16 -84.69 -16.30
CA GLN A 4 41.71 -83.47 -15.64
C GLN A 4 40.45 -82.93 -16.35
N LYS A 5 39.26 -83.14 -15.75
CA LYS A 5 37.99 -82.57 -16.24
C LYS A 5 37.97 -81.06 -15.99
N VAL A 6 38.30 -80.27 -17.01
CA VAL A 6 38.15 -78.82 -16.99
C VAL A 6 36.67 -78.46 -17.19
N SER A 7 36.03 -77.98 -16.13
CA SER A 7 34.66 -77.44 -16.16
C SER A 7 34.64 -76.09 -16.87
N ARG A 8 33.85 -75.96 -17.95
CA ARG A 8 33.67 -74.69 -18.67
C ARG A 8 32.69 -73.79 -17.91
N PRO A 9 32.94 -72.47 -17.83
CA PRO A 9 32.00 -71.54 -17.20
C PRO A 9 30.72 -71.46 -18.04
N ARG A 10 29.58 -71.78 -17.42
CA ARG A 10 28.27 -71.72 -18.04
C ARG A 10 27.59 -70.41 -17.65
N VAL A 11 27.48 -69.49 -18.60
CA VAL A 11 26.69 -68.27 -18.43
C VAL A 11 25.22 -68.63 -18.64
N THR A 12 24.43 -68.58 -17.58
CA THR A 12 22.98 -68.77 -17.64
C THR A 12 22.30 -67.42 -17.72
N PHE A 13 21.64 -67.14 -18.84
CA PHE A 13 20.73 -66.01 -18.95
C PHE A 13 19.38 -66.40 -18.34
N PHE A 14 18.94 -65.65 -17.32
CA PHE A 14 17.59 -65.81 -16.79
C PHE A 14 16.58 -65.32 -17.83
N GLN A 15 15.60 -66.16 -18.17
CA GLN A 15 14.50 -65.77 -19.03
C GLN A 15 13.72 -64.63 -18.36
N PRO A 16 13.55 -63.46 -19.01
CA PRO A 16 12.76 -62.37 -18.45
C PRO A 16 11.36 -62.87 -18.15
N ARG A 17 10.90 -62.69 -16.90
CA ARG A 17 9.52 -63.05 -16.54
C ARG A 17 8.58 -62.16 -17.37
N VAL A 18 7.93 -62.73 -18.36
CA VAL A 18 7.07 -62.07 -19.35
C VAL A 18 5.83 -61.37 -18.76
N ASN A 19 5.55 -61.54 -17.47
CA ASN A 19 4.40 -60.95 -16.78
C ASN A 19 4.81 -60.17 -15.54
N GLN A 20 5.62 -59.11 -15.69
CA GLN A 20 5.66 -58.08 -14.66
C GLN A 20 4.61 -57.04 -15.02
N VAL A 21 3.51 -57.04 -14.29
CA VAL A 21 2.56 -55.93 -14.31
C VAL A 21 3.34 -54.69 -13.86
N LEU A 22 3.64 -53.80 -14.81
CA LEU A 22 4.18 -52.48 -14.52
C LEU A 22 3.09 -51.69 -13.81
N VAL A 23 3.03 -51.83 -12.49
CA VAL A 23 2.15 -50.99 -11.68
C VAL A 23 2.83 -49.64 -11.55
N LEU A 24 2.33 -48.68 -12.33
CA LEU A 24 2.73 -47.29 -12.24
C LEU A 24 2.17 -46.73 -10.92
N PHE A 25 2.94 -46.82 -9.84
CA PHE A 25 2.52 -46.28 -8.55
C PHE A 25 2.71 -44.76 -8.53
N SER A 26 1.61 -43.99 -8.54
CA SER A 26 1.68 -42.59 -8.17
C SER A 26 1.95 -42.50 -6.66
N LEU A 27 3.21 -42.35 -6.30
CA LEU A 27 3.72 -42.14 -4.93
C LEU A 27 3.21 -40.85 -4.27
N PHE A 28 2.43 -40.04 -4.98
CA PHE A 28 2.09 -38.68 -4.58
C PHE A 28 1.09 -38.58 -3.42
N ASN A 29 0.45 -39.69 -3.00
CA ASN A 29 -0.53 -39.66 -1.91
C ASN A 29 -0.67 -40.95 -1.07
N GLY A 30 0.33 -41.84 -1.12
CA GLY A 30 0.30 -43.11 -0.38
C GLY A 30 1.01 -43.03 0.97
N SER A 31 0.43 -43.63 2.03
CA SER A 31 1.12 -43.77 3.32
C SER A 31 2.39 -44.62 3.16
N GLU A 32 3.45 -44.33 3.92
CA GLU A 32 4.72 -45.09 3.88
C GLU A 32 4.50 -46.60 4.01
N VAL A 33 3.47 -46.99 4.78
CA VAL A 33 3.05 -48.37 5.00
C VAL A 33 2.52 -49.02 3.73
N ALA A 34 1.71 -48.32 2.93
CA ALA A 34 1.24 -48.79 1.63
C ALA A 34 2.42 -48.95 0.65
N VAL A 35 3.33 -47.98 0.60
CA VAL A 35 4.50 -48.03 -0.29
C VAL A 35 5.41 -49.21 0.05
N LYS A 36 5.65 -49.48 1.33
CA LYS A 36 6.42 -50.66 1.78
C LYS A 36 5.74 -52.00 1.50
N ARG A 37 4.41 -52.03 1.35
CA ARG A 37 3.65 -53.26 1.00
C ARG A 37 3.82 -53.61 -0.48
N PHE A 38 3.93 -52.60 -1.34
CA PHE A 38 3.98 -52.77 -2.79
C PHE A 38 5.39 -52.77 -3.37
N LEU A 39 6.37 -52.15 -2.69
CA LEU A 39 7.75 -52.18 -3.12
C LEU A 39 8.46 -53.45 -2.63
N PRO A 40 9.35 -54.06 -3.44
CA PRO A 40 10.20 -55.16 -2.99
C PRO A 40 11.01 -54.75 -1.76
N LYS A 41 11.24 -55.65 -0.80
CA LYS A 41 12.06 -55.44 0.41
C LYS A 41 13.57 -55.37 0.09
N SER A 42 13.93 -54.58 -0.91
CA SER A 42 15.29 -54.36 -1.38
C SER A 42 15.87 -53.08 -0.78
N HIS A 43 17.19 -52.93 -0.83
CA HIS A 43 17.84 -51.69 -0.42
C HIS A 43 17.40 -50.49 -1.28
N LEU A 44 17.21 -50.72 -2.57
CA LEU A 44 16.80 -49.70 -3.53
C LEU A 44 15.43 -49.09 -3.21
N SER A 45 14.44 -49.88 -2.80
CA SER A 45 13.12 -49.33 -2.43
C SER A 45 13.19 -48.44 -1.19
N THR A 46 14.06 -48.77 -0.23
CA THR A 46 14.28 -47.95 0.96
C THR A 46 14.91 -46.60 0.61
N VAL A 47 15.86 -46.58 -0.33
CA VAL A 47 16.46 -45.34 -0.85
C VAL A 47 15.40 -44.50 -1.56
N ILE A 48 14.62 -45.09 -2.47
CA ILE A 48 13.55 -44.39 -3.20
C ILE A 48 12.53 -43.74 -2.26
N ILE A 49 12.09 -44.47 -1.22
CA ILE A 49 11.13 -43.92 -0.24
C ILE A 49 11.74 -42.71 0.48
N ARG A 50 12.98 -42.82 0.97
CA ARG A 50 13.66 -41.75 1.70
C ARG A 50 13.88 -40.51 0.85
N ASP A 51 14.27 -40.69 -0.40
CA ASP A 51 14.49 -39.60 -1.33
C ASP A 51 13.18 -38.85 -1.60
N ASN A 52 12.06 -39.56 -1.79
CA ASN A 52 10.76 -38.92 -1.97
C ASN A 52 10.33 -38.12 -0.73
N THR A 53 10.50 -38.66 0.48
CA THR A 53 10.20 -37.93 1.72
C THR A 53 11.10 -36.70 1.90
N SER A 54 12.39 -36.81 1.53
CA SER A 54 13.32 -35.69 1.55
C SER A 54 12.90 -34.59 0.55
N VAL A 55 12.53 -34.98 -0.67
CA VAL A 55 12.03 -34.06 -1.70
C VAL A 55 10.76 -33.35 -1.25
N GLN A 56 9.80 -34.07 -0.66
CA GLN A 56 8.57 -33.49 -0.09
C GLN A 56 8.90 -32.46 0.99
N ARG A 57 9.78 -32.80 1.94
CA ARG A 57 10.19 -31.86 3.00
C ARG A 57 10.85 -30.59 2.43
N ILE A 58 11.71 -30.73 1.42
CA ILE A 58 12.34 -29.59 0.75
C ILE A 58 11.28 -28.71 0.07
N GLN A 59 10.28 -29.33 -0.57
CA GLN A 59 9.18 -28.60 -1.19
C GLN A 59 8.33 -27.85 -0.16
N GLU A 60 7.99 -28.49 0.96
CA GLU A 60 7.26 -27.85 2.08
C GLU A 60 8.02 -26.64 2.63
N ILE A 61 9.33 -26.77 2.87
CA ILE A 61 10.18 -25.65 3.32
C ILE A 61 10.14 -24.50 2.32
N LYS A 62 10.25 -24.80 1.01
CA LYS A 62 10.18 -23.78 -0.04
C LYS A 62 8.82 -23.07 -0.07
N VAL A 63 7.73 -23.82 0.03
CA VAL A 63 6.37 -23.27 0.05
C VAL A 63 6.17 -22.38 1.27
N ASN A 64 6.58 -22.84 2.47
CA ASN A 64 6.49 -22.06 3.69
C ASN A 64 7.30 -20.77 3.60
N HIS A 65 8.52 -20.82 3.07
CA HIS A 65 9.35 -19.64 2.88
C HIS A 65 8.75 -18.63 1.89
N LEU A 66 8.16 -19.12 0.79
CA LEU A 66 7.43 -18.28 -0.16
C LEU A 66 6.23 -17.61 0.50
N GLU A 67 5.47 -18.35 1.31
CA GLU A 67 4.30 -17.82 2.01
C GLU A 67 4.69 -16.77 3.05
N GLU A 68 5.74 -17.01 3.84
CA GLU A 68 6.28 -16.01 4.76
C GLU A 68 6.71 -14.74 4.02
N THR A 69 7.37 -14.88 2.88
CA THR A 69 7.82 -13.74 2.06
C THR A 69 6.61 -12.98 1.53
N ARG A 70 5.60 -13.68 1.00
CA ARG A 70 4.35 -13.10 0.52
C ARG A 70 3.65 -12.30 1.60
N ILE A 71 3.55 -12.86 2.82
CA ILE A 71 2.95 -12.20 3.98
C ILE A 71 3.73 -10.93 4.35
N LYS A 72 5.07 -11.03 4.47
CA LYS A 72 5.94 -9.88 4.79
C LYS A 72 5.82 -8.77 3.75
N THR A 73 5.86 -9.11 2.46
CA THR A 73 5.70 -8.15 1.37
C THR A 73 4.33 -7.50 1.38
N SER A 74 3.27 -8.27 1.63
CA SER A 74 1.90 -7.76 1.76
C SER A 74 1.78 -6.76 2.90
N HIS A 75 2.28 -7.11 4.10
CA HIS A 75 2.27 -6.20 5.25
C HIS A 75 3.09 -4.93 5.00
N PHE A 76 4.25 -5.06 4.36
CA PHE A 76 5.08 -3.91 4.00
C PHE A 76 4.36 -2.97 3.04
N TYR A 77 3.70 -3.53 2.02
CA TYR A 77 2.90 -2.74 1.08
C TYR A 77 1.76 -2.00 1.77
N GLU A 78 0.98 -2.67 2.61
CA GLU A 78 -0.11 -2.03 3.35
C GLU A 78 0.40 -0.94 4.31
N HIS A 79 1.56 -1.16 4.94
CA HIS A 79 2.21 -0.14 5.75
C HIS A 79 2.57 1.10 4.93
N LEU A 80 3.22 0.91 3.77
CA LEU A 80 3.59 2.02 2.89
C LEU A 80 2.37 2.77 2.38
N LYS A 81 1.33 2.05 1.94
CA LYS A 81 0.06 2.63 1.50
C LYS A 81 -0.58 3.47 2.60
N LYS A 82 -0.68 2.94 3.82
CA LYS A 82 -1.25 3.66 4.97
C LYS A 82 -0.43 4.91 5.31
N LYS A 83 0.90 4.79 5.35
CA LYS A 83 1.80 5.91 5.64
C LYS A 83 1.66 7.01 4.59
N PHE A 84 1.71 6.64 3.31
CA PHE A 84 1.54 7.57 2.21
C PHE A 84 0.19 8.30 2.28
N MET A 85 -0.92 7.57 2.40
CA MET A 85 -2.26 8.17 2.48
C MET A 85 -2.39 9.10 3.70
N SER A 86 -1.86 8.70 4.87
CA SER A 86 -1.88 9.54 6.07
C SER A 86 -1.09 10.83 5.88
N ASP A 87 0.10 10.75 5.26
CA ASP A 87 0.95 11.90 5.03
C ASP A 87 0.34 12.86 4.00
N GLN A 88 -0.25 12.33 2.92
CA GLN A 88 -0.99 13.17 1.95
C GLN A 88 -2.19 13.85 2.62
N GLN A 89 -2.97 13.14 3.44
CA GLN A 89 -4.10 13.72 4.14
C GLN A 89 -3.67 14.83 5.10
N LYS A 90 -2.56 14.64 5.82
CA LYS A 90 -1.98 15.66 6.71
C LYS A 90 -1.51 16.88 5.93
N LYS A 91 -0.84 16.69 4.79
CA LYS A 91 -0.40 17.80 3.91
C LYS A 91 -1.59 18.61 3.42
N ILE A 92 -2.61 17.96 2.85
CA ILE A 92 -3.83 18.62 2.37
C ILE A 92 -4.53 19.37 3.52
N SER A 93 -4.64 18.75 4.69
CA SER A 93 -5.25 19.39 5.86
C SER A 93 -4.47 20.63 6.32
N ARG A 94 -3.13 20.61 6.26
CA ARG A 94 -2.28 21.77 6.56
C ARG A 94 -2.47 22.88 5.53
N TRP A 95 -2.46 22.54 4.25
CA TRP A 95 -2.69 23.51 3.17
C TRP A 95 -4.06 24.16 3.25
N LYS A 96 -5.12 23.38 3.53
CA LYS A 96 -6.46 23.91 3.73
C LYS A 96 -6.50 24.91 4.88
N LYS A 97 -5.92 24.54 6.04
CA LYS A 97 -5.83 25.46 7.19
C LYS A 97 -5.08 26.75 6.86
N GLU A 98 -3.99 26.66 6.11
CA GLU A 98 -3.22 27.84 5.73
C GLU A 98 -3.99 28.72 4.73
N SER A 99 -4.64 28.09 3.74
CA SER A 99 -5.53 28.78 2.80
C SER A 99 -6.67 29.50 3.52
N ASP A 100 -7.30 28.85 4.50
CA ASP A 100 -8.39 29.45 5.29
C ASP A 100 -7.90 30.67 6.08
N LYS A 101 -6.68 30.65 6.62
CA LYS A 101 -6.08 31.83 7.29
C LYS A 101 -5.92 32.99 6.33
N PHE A 102 -5.35 32.75 5.14
CA PHE A 102 -5.20 33.79 4.13
C PHE A 102 -6.56 34.32 3.67
N GLY A 103 -7.56 33.45 3.48
CA GLY A 103 -8.93 33.84 3.17
C GLY A 103 -9.51 34.82 4.21
N LYS A 104 -9.36 34.51 5.50
CA LYS A 104 -9.81 35.40 6.59
C LYS A 104 -9.08 36.75 6.61
N ILE A 105 -7.77 36.75 6.36
CA ILE A 105 -6.98 37.99 6.29
C ILE A 105 -7.46 38.85 5.12
N LEU A 106 -7.67 38.25 3.95
CA LEU A 106 -8.17 38.95 2.77
C LEU A 106 -9.58 39.51 3.00
N GLU A 107 -10.44 38.76 3.68
CA GLU A 107 -11.77 39.21 4.04
C GLU A 107 -11.73 40.42 4.99
N LEU A 108 -10.86 40.40 6.00
CA LEU A 108 -10.66 41.53 6.92
C LEU A 108 -10.14 42.78 6.19
N ILE A 109 -9.18 42.61 5.28
CA ILE A 109 -8.66 43.71 4.44
C ILE A 109 -9.80 44.29 3.60
N ASN A 110 -10.59 43.44 2.94
CA ASN A 110 -11.71 43.89 2.12
C ASN A 110 -12.76 44.67 2.94
N GLN A 111 -13.12 44.17 4.13
CA GLN A 111 -14.02 44.87 5.04
C GLN A 111 -13.46 46.23 5.47
N ARG A 112 -12.17 46.31 5.84
CA ARG A 112 -11.53 47.57 6.23
C ARG A 112 -11.53 48.58 5.09
N THR A 113 -11.23 48.14 3.86
CA THR A 113 -11.26 48.99 2.67
C THR A 113 -12.66 49.54 2.41
N LYS A 114 -13.70 48.69 2.48
CA LYS A 114 -15.10 49.13 2.36
C LYS A 114 -15.47 50.19 3.41
N ASN A 115 -15.10 49.96 4.67
CA ASN A 115 -15.38 50.90 5.76
C ASN A 115 -14.66 52.24 5.57
N LEU A 116 -13.41 52.23 5.10
CA LEU A 116 -12.66 53.46 4.78
C LEU A 116 -13.32 54.25 3.65
N VAL A 117 -13.77 53.57 2.59
CA VAL A 117 -14.49 54.23 1.49
C VAL A 117 -15.77 54.88 2.01
N ILE A 118 -16.57 54.16 2.80
CA ILE A 118 -17.80 54.70 3.40
C ILE A 118 -17.48 55.91 4.29
N ALA A 119 -16.49 55.80 5.18
CA ALA A 119 -16.10 56.89 6.07
C ALA A 119 -15.63 58.13 5.30
N SER A 120 -14.85 57.95 4.23
CA SER A 120 -14.39 59.04 3.36
C SER A 120 -15.55 59.73 2.63
N ALA A 121 -16.54 58.97 2.17
CA ALA A 121 -17.75 59.49 1.56
C ALA A 121 -18.59 60.29 2.58
N SER A 122 -18.78 59.76 3.79
CA SER A 122 -19.49 60.46 4.88
C SER A 122 -18.79 61.75 5.30
N LEU A 123 -17.46 61.76 5.36
CA LEU A 123 -16.67 62.95 5.69
C LEU A 123 -16.82 64.03 4.60
N THR A 124 -16.82 63.62 3.33
CA THR A 124 -17.01 64.52 2.18
C THR A 124 -18.40 65.15 2.20
N MET A 125 -19.45 64.35 2.47
CA MET A 125 -20.83 64.85 2.60
C MET A 125 -20.97 65.85 3.76
N ARG A 126 -20.36 65.56 4.91
CA ARG A 126 -20.40 66.46 6.08
C ARG A 126 -19.70 67.79 5.81
N LYS A 127 -18.54 67.76 5.13
CA LYS A 127 -17.80 68.98 4.75
C LYS A 127 -18.59 69.85 3.77
N SER A 128 -19.32 69.25 2.84
CA SER A 128 -20.24 69.98 1.94
C SER A 128 -21.40 70.64 2.69
N GLN A 129 -21.89 70.02 3.77
CA GLN A 129 -22.99 70.54 4.58
C GLN A 129 -22.55 71.68 5.51
N GLU A 130 -21.35 71.59 6.09
CA GLU A 130 -20.74 72.67 6.88
C GLU A 130 -20.33 73.88 6.01
N GLY A 131 -20.00 73.67 4.74
CA GLY A 131 -19.76 74.74 3.76
C GLY A 131 -21.00 75.59 3.46
N SER A 132 -22.20 74.99 3.46
CA SER A 132 -23.47 75.70 3.22
C SER A 132 -24.00 76.47 4.44
N GLN A 133 -23.51 76.22 5.66
CA GLN A 133 -23.96 76.96 6.86
C GLN A 133 -23.17 78.27 7.10
N LYS A 134 -22.09 78.55 6.36
CA LYS A 134 -21.26 79.76 6.52
C LYS A 134 -21.69 80.97 5.70
N THR A 135 -22.78 80.90 4.94
CA THR A 135 -23.28 82.03 4.14
C THR A 135 -24.71 82.40 4.52
N ILE A 136 -24.90 82.96 5.71
CA ILE A 136 -26.07 83.80 6.00
C ILE A 136 -25.52 85.18 6.36
N PRO A 137 -25.58 86.18 5.46
CA PRO A 137 -25.15 87.53 5.81
C PRO A 137 -26.17 88.14 6.77
N LYS A 138 -25.71 88.58 7.95
CA LYS A 138 -26.44 89.51 8.81
C LYS A 138 -26.66 90.80 8.03
N LYS A 139 -27.91 91.14 7.71
CA LYS A 139 -28.27 92.48 7.25
C LYS A 139 -28.30 93.40 8.47
N GLU A 140 -27.31 94.28 8.58
CA GLU A 140 -27.38 95.46 9.44
C GLU A 140 -28.44 96.41 8.86
N ALA A 141 -29.47 96.72 9.65
CA ALA A 141 -30.41 97.78 9.36
C ALA A 141 -30.00 99.00 10.18
N THR A 142 -29.25 99.91 9.56
CA THR A 142 -29.17 101.31 9.98
C THR A 142 -30.51 101.97 9.72
N VAL A 143 -31.26 102.33 10.77
CA VAL A 143 -32.30 103.36 10.67
C VAL A 143 -32.12 104.33 11.82
N MET A 144 -31.66 105.52 11.44
CA MET A 144 -31.63 106.76 12.19
C MET A 144 -33.04 107.12 12.70
N PHE A 145 -33.17 107.78 13.85
CA PHE A 145 -34.04 108.95 13.98
C PHE A 145 -33.75 109.73 15.28
N GLU A 146 -33.43 111.02 15.12
CA GLU A 146 -33.56 112.10 16.13
C GLU A 146 -35.02 112.13 16.65
N LYS A 147 -35.38 112.65 17.83
CA LYS A 147 -35.00 113.88 18.50
C LYS A 147 -35.53 113.85 19.94
#